data_AF-A0AA35RGM3-F1
#
_entry.id   AF-A0AA35RGM3-F1
#
_cell.length_a   1.000
_cell.length_b   1.000
_cell.length_c   1.000
_cell.angle_alpha   90.00
_cell.angle_beta   90.00
_cell.angle_gamma   90.00
#
_symmetry.space_group_name_H-M   'P 1'
#
loop_
_entity.id
_entity.type
_entity.pdbx_description
1 polymer ?
#
loop_
_entity_poly.entity_id
_entity_poly.type
_entity_poly.pdbx_seq_one_letter_code
_entity_poly.pdbx_strand_id
1 'polypeptide(L)' 'MGANVIRDFMAGLTDLVGGRSGTYESKFAEARETALQEMEEEAQRKGADAVVGIDIDYQVLGARNGMLMVTATGTAVKIE' A
#
# COMPACT_ATOMS: atom_id res chain seq x y z
N MET A 1 5.76 -14.49 6.06
CA MET A 1 5.51 -13.34 6.97
C MET A 1 4.30 -12.62 6.39
N GLY A 2 3.12 -12.66 7.00
CA GLY A 2 1.93 -12.10 6.33
C GLY A 2 0.66 -12.12 7.15
N ALA A 3 0.47 -13.14 7.99
CA ALA A 3 -0.71 -13.21 8.85
C ALA A 3 -0.73 -12.14 9.96
N ASN A 4 0.44 -11.72 10.46
CA ASN A 4 0.51 -10.71 11.52
C ASN A 4 0.30 -9.28 10.98
N VAL A 5 0.90 -8.92 9.83
CA VAL A 5 0.67 -7.60 9.20
C VAL A 5 -0.80 -7.42 8.79
N ILE A 6 -1.41 -8.46 8.21
CA ILE A 6 -2.83 -8.44 7.84
C ILE A 6 -3.72 -8.31 9.08
N ARG A 7 -3.37 -8.98 10.19
CA ARG A 7 -4.11 -8.92 11.45
C ARG A 7 -3.97 -7.56 12.14
N ASP A 8 -2.77 -7.01 12.20
CA ASP A 8 -2.49 -5.72 12.83
C ASP A 8 -3.16 -4.58 12.05
N PHE A 9 -3.20 -4.70 10.73
CA PHE A 9 -3.90 -3.77 9.85
C PHE A 9 -5.44 -3.87 9.98
N MET A 10 -5.98 -5.08 10.08
CA MET A 10 -7.40 -5.34 10.37
C MET A 10 -7.83 -4.83 11.75
N ALA A 11 -6.97 -4.98 12.76
CA ALA A 11 -7.22 -4.49 14.11
C ALA A 11 -7.25 -2.94 14.12
N GLY A 12 -6.33 -2.28 13.41
CA GLY A 12 -6.29 -0.82 13.31
C GLY A 12 -7.47 -0.20 12.54
N LEU A 13 -8.07 -0.92 11.59
CA LEU A 13 -9.24 -0.45 10.82
C LEU A 13 -10.55 -0.58 11.61
N THR A 14 -10.65 -1.54 12.53
CA THR A 14 -11.87 -1.78 13.31
C THR A 14 -12.13 -0.68 14.35
N ASP A 15 -11.07 -0.06 14.88
CA ASP A 15 -11.17 1.04 15.87
C ASP A 15 -11.47 2.42 15.27
N LEU A 16 -11.54 2.54 13.93
CA LEU A 16 -11.72 3.82 13.23
C LEU A 16 -13.18 4.24 13.00
N VAL A 17 -14.16 3.52 13.55
CA VAL A 17 -15.56 3.93 13.47
C VAL A 17 -15.84 5.02 14.52
N GLY A 18 -15.52 6.28 14.18
CA GLY A 18 -16.05 7.45 14.88
C GLY A 18 -15.09 8.61 15.08
N GLY A 19 -15.05 9.53 14.10
CA GLY A 19 -14.82 10.95 14.39
C GLY A 19 -13.37 11.44 14.41
N ARG A 20 -12.73 11.53 13.24
CA ARG A 20 -11.98 12.71 12.72
C ARG A 20 -11.17 12.29 11.50
N SER A 21 -11.28 13.07 10.42
CA SER A 21 -10.78 12.77 9.07
C SER A 21 -9.25 12.55 8.95
N GLY A 22 -8.45 12.83 9.97
CA GLY A 22 -6.99 12.72 9.91
C GLY A 22 -6.41 11.31 10.08
N THR A 23 -7.13 10.40 10.75
CA THR A 23 -6.61 9.06 11.08
C THR A 23 -6.76 8.07 9.93
N TYR A 24 -7.73 8.30 9.05
CA TYR A 24 -7.87 7.53 7.81
C TYR A 24 -6.74 7.91 6.84
N GLU A 25 -6.60 9.20 6.51
CA GLU A 25 -5.60 9.69 5.55
C GLU A 25 -4.16 9.28 5.88
N SER A 26 -3.79 9.28 7.16
CA SER A 26 -2.45 8.86 7.59
C SER A 26 -2.17 7.38 7.33
N LYS A 27 -3.16 6.51 7.51
CA LYS A 27 -3.04 5.06 7.24
C LYS A 27 -2.99 4.75 5.74
N PHE A 28 -3.75 5.48 4.92
CA PHE A 28 -3.64 5.39 3.45
C PHE A 28 -2.26 5.83 2.96
N ALA A 29 -1.68 6.87 3.58
CA ALA A 29 -0.34 7.34 3.25
C ALA A 29 0.74 6.31 3.59
N GLU A 30 0.70 5.73 4.80
CA GLU A 30 1.62 4.69 5.25
C GLU A 30 1.56 3.43 4.36
N ALA A 31 0.35 2.99 4.00
CA ALA A 31 0.17 1.84 3.11
C ALA A 31 0.67 2.13 1.68
N ARG A 32 0.48 3.36 1.17
CA ARG A 32 1.03 3.77 -0.14
C ARG A 32 2.55 3.78 -0.13
N GLU A 33 3.15 4.36 0.90
CA GLU A 33 4.61 4.45 1.02
C GLU A 33 5.24 3.05 1.06
N THR A 34 4.64 2.12 1.81
CA THR A 34 5.07 0.72 1.87
C THR A 34 4.99 0.07 0.48
N ALA A 35 3.88 0.22 -0.24
CA ALA A 35 3.70 -0.37 -1.57
C ALA A 35 4.71 0.18 -2.60
N LEU A 36 5.00 1.48 -2.54
CA LEU A 36 6.01 2.11 -3.41
C LEU A 36 7.42 1.63 -3.07
N GLN A 37 7.75 1.50 -1.79
CA GLN A 37 9.06 0.99 -1.36
C GLN A 37 9.28 -0.45 -1.83
N GLU A 38 8.28 -1.33 -1.69
CA GLU A 38 8.37 -2.70 -2.20
C GLU A 38 8.56 -2.75 -3.73
N MET A 39 7.87 -1.88 -4.46
CA MET A 39 8.02 -1.73 -5.91
C MET A 39 9.44 -1.27 -6.29
N GLU A 40 9.97 -0.26 -5.60
CA GLU A 40 11.33 0.25 -5.82
C GLU A 40 12.37 -0.83 -5.57
N GLU A 41 12.27 -1.57 -4.46
CA GLU A 41 13.17 -2.68 -4.14
C GLU A 41 13.09 -3.77 -5.22
N GLU A 42 11.90 -4.07 -5.74
CA GLU A 42 11.74 -5.04 -6.84
C GLU A 42 12.37 -4.55 -8.14
N ALA A 43 12.19 -3.28 -8.48
CA ALA A 43 12.81 -2.66 -9.65
C ALA A 43 14.35 -2.67 -9.55
N GLN A 44 14.90 -2.32 -8.38
CA GLN A 44 16.34 -2.38 -8.12
C GLN A 44 16.89 -3.81 -8.22
N ARG A 45 16.17 -4.81 -7.69
CA ARG A 45 16.55 -6.23 -7.84
C ARG A 45 16.57 -6.68 -9.31
N LYS A 46 15.80 -6.03 -10.18
CA LYS A 46 15.79 -6.26 -11.64
C LYS A 46 16.83 -5.42 -12.40
N GLY A 47 17.61 -4.59 -11.71
CA GLY A 47 18.64 -3.74 -12.30
C GLY A 47 18.09 -2.48 -12.98
N ALA A 48 16.84 -2.12 -12.72
CA ALA A 48 16.25 -0.86 -13.17
C ALA A 48 16.73 0.32 -12.30
N ASP A 49 16.76 1.52 -12.88
CA ASP A 49 17.07 2.79 -12.19
C ASP A 49 15.84 3.69 -12.02
N ALA A 50 14.72 3.33 -12.64
CA ALA A 50 13.44 4.03 -12.50
C ALA A 50 12.25 3.09 -12.68
N VAL A 51 11.10 3.51 -12.17
CA VAL A 51 9.79 2.91 -12.48
C VAL A 51 8.91 4.00 -13.09
N VAL A 52 8.38 3.74 -14.29
CA VAL A 52 7.54 4.68 -15.04
C VAL A 52 6.13 4.14 -15.25
N GLY A 53 5.19 5.05 -15.48
CA GLY A 53 3.78 4.69 -15.65
C GLY A 53 3.19 4.04 -14.41
N ILE A 54 3.48 4.61 -13.24
CA ILE A 54 2.99 4.09 -11.95
C ILE A 54 1.48 4.33 -11.85
N ASP A 55 0.74 3.28 -11.48
CA ASP A 55 -0.67 3.33 -11.13
C ASP A 55 -0.88 2.75 -9.72
N ILE A 56 -1.77 3.38 -8.94
CA ILE A 56 -2.00 3.04 -7.53
C ILE A 56 -3.49 2.85 -7.30
N ASP A 57 -3.86 1.61 -6.98
CA ASP A 57 -5.23 1.21 -6.67
C ASP A 57 -5.44 1.04 -5.17
N TYR A 58 -6.56 1.59 -4.68
CA TYR A 58 -7.04 1.40 -3.32
C TYR A 58 -8.31 0.58 -3.34
N GLN A 59 -8.29 -0.60 -2.72
CA GLN A 59 -9.44 -1.50 -2.66
C GLN A 59 -9.81 -1.83 -1.21
N VAL A 60 -11.07 -1.62 -0.86
CA VAL A 60 -11.58 -2.06 0.44
C VAL A 60 -12.09 -3.50 0.29
N LEU A 61 -11.46 -4.44 0.99
CA LEU A 61 -11.79 -5.86 0.95
C LEU A 61 -12.64 -6.27 2.17
N GLY A 62 -13.74 -6.98 1.90
CA GLY A 62 -14.60 -7.62 2.91
C GLY A 62 -15.94 -6.94 3.14
N ALA A 63 -16.98 -7.74 3.37
CA ALA A 63 -18.38 -7.30 3.56
C ALA A 63 -18.64 -6.39 4.78
N ARG A 64 -17.60 -6.07 5.57
CA ARG A 64 -17.64 -5.24 6.78
C ARG A 64 -16.53 -4.17 6.83
N ASN A 65 -15.97 -3.75 5.68
CA ASN A 65 -15.03 -2.61 5.58
C ASN A 65 -13.71 -2.71 6.40
N GLY A 66 -13.24 -3.92 6.72
CA GLY A 66 -12.11 -4.10 7.64
C GLY A 66 -10.71 -4.12 7.02
N MET A 67 -10.57 -4.31 5.72
CA MET A 67 -9.26 -4.30 5.04
C MET A 67 -9.22 -3.28 3.94
N LEU A 68 -8.16 -2.50 3.92
CA LEU A 68 -7.69 -1.71 2.80
C LEU A 68 -6.47 -2.36 2.12
N MET A 69 -6.62 -2.76 0.86
CA MET A 69 -5.51 -3.16 0.01
C MET A 69 -5.04 -1.95 -0.79
N VAL A 70 -3.72 -1.74 -0.82
CA VAL A 70 -3.07 -0.79 -1.73
C VAL A 70 -2.24 -1.60 -2.71
N THR A 71 -2.46 -1.39 -4.00
CA THR A 71 -1.72 -2.06 -5.06
C THR A 71 -1.04 -1.00 -5.90
N ALA A 72 0.29 -1.09 -6.04
CA ALA A 72 1.06 -0.24 -6.91
C ALA A 72 1.56 -1.07 -8.09
N THR A 73 1.36 -0.59 -9.31
CA THR A 73 1.86 -1.21 -10.54
C THR A 73 2.64 -0.20 -11.37
N GLY A 74 3.60 -0.66 -12.18
CA GLY A 74 4.45 0.21 -12.99
C GLY A 74 5.43 -0.57 -13.84
N THR A 75 6.18 0.12 -14.69
CA THR A 75 7.19 -0.46 -15.57
C THR A 75 8.60 -0.11 -15.10
N ALA A 76 9.36 -1.12 -14.68
CA ALA A 76 10.76 -0.94 -14.33
C ALA A 76 11.60 -0.71 -15.60
N VAL A 77 12.37 0.37 -15.64
CA VAL A 77 13.18 0.79 -16.80
C VAL A 77 14.59 1.17 -16.37
N LYS A 78 15.50 1.17 -17.34
CA LYS A 78 16.86 1.68 -17.18
C LYS A 78 17.03 2.86 -18.13
N ILE A 79 17.34 4.03 -17.59
CA ILE A 79 17.35 5.32 -18.31
C ILE A 79 18.77 5.71 -18.77
N GLU A 80 19.80 5.03 -18.25
CA GLU A 80 21.23 5.22 -18.58
C GLU A 80 21.57 5.68 -20.02
#